data_AF-A0A0C2NG86-F1
#
_entry.id   AF-A0A0C2NG86-F1
#
_cell.length_a   1.000
_cell.length_b   1.000
_cell.length_c   1.000
_cell.angle_alpha   90.00
_cell.angle_beta   90.00
_cell.angle_gamma   90.00
#
_symmetry.space_group_name_H-M   'P 1'
#
loop_
_entity.id
_entity.type
_entity.pdbx_description
1 polymer ?
#
loop_
_entity_poly.entity_id
_entity_poly.type
_entity_poly.pdbx_seq_one_letter_code
_entity_poly.pdbx_strand_id
1 'polypeptide(L)'
;MSQFSSKSLLSDEGAEEKYLEFRKEGHDFRKNGKIKHAVKAYILAAKFADEHELEHFKVIGGYEESAKLIIKSKPDLALACYQKAISVYIKNGFIFNAIECCFQYGYKIAKETWNSKRSKKLYNRGDELRAKNQISHSCVLTNFNKHQYGDDLYKVLEDLEKFEEDVEIWCSIIYRHKSFCRNCIKPYHQLRQYYIKNKRKSQDSRRIKEHKNQT
;
A
#
# COMPACT_ATOMS: atom_id res chain seq x y z
N MET A 1 10.54 -35.85 23.06
CA MET A 1 9.82 -35.02 24.06
C MET A 1 9.38 -33.74 23.36
N SER A 2 8.13 -33.71 22.88
CA SER A 2 7.54 -32.53 22.24
C SER A 2 7.03 -31.59 23.35
N GLN A 3 7.64 -30.42 23.49
CA GLN A 3 7.12 -29.38 24.37
C GLN A 3 5.90 -28.75 23.69
N PHE A 4 4.70 -29.16 24.10
CA PHE A 4 3.49 -28.39 23.85
C PHE A 4 3.59 -27.08 24.62
N SER A 5 4.02 -26.03 23.93
CA SER A 5 3.95 -24.66 24.43
C SER A 5 2.49 -24.34 24.69
N SER A 6 2.14 -24.16 25.97
CA SER A 6 0.84 -23.69 26.44
C SER A 6 0.59 -22.27 25.94
N LYS A 7 0.12 -22.13 24.69
CA LYS A 7 -0.48 -20.89 24.21
C LYS A 7 -1.71 -20.64 25.09
N SER A 8 -1.71 -19.55 25.85
CA SER A 8 -2.93 -19.12 26.55
C SER A 8 -3.98 -18.82 25.50
N LEU A 9 -5.04 -19.63 25.45
CA LEU A 9 -6.19 -19.42 24.58
C LEU A 9 -6.96 -18.20 25.12
N LEU A 10 -6.62 -17.00 24.63
CA LEU A 10 -7.58 -15.92 24.65
C LEU A 10 -8.76 -16.34 23.76
N SER A 11 -9.98 -16.00 24.16
CA SER A 11 -11.11 -16.08 23.25
C SER A 11 -10.85 -15.17 22.04
N ASP A 12 -11.46 -15.48 20.90
CA ASP A 12 -11.34 -14.65 19.69
C ASP A 12 -11.68 -13.17 19.98
N GLU A 13 -12.71 -12.93 20.81
CA GLU A 13 -13.10 -11.60 21.27
C GLU A 13 -12.00 -10.92 22.11
N GLY A 14 -11.36 -11.65 23.03
CA GLY A 14 -10.30 -11.11 23.87
C GLY A 14 -9.01 -10.80 23.09
N ALA A 15 -8.72 -11.56 22.04
CA ALA A 15 -7.60 -11.26 21.13
C ALA A 15 -7.88 -9.99 20.32
N GLU A 16 -9.11 -9.81 19.86
CA GLU A 16 -9.50 -8.63 19.08
C GLU A 16 -9.38 -7.33 19.88
N GLU A 17 -9.92 -7.32 21.11
CA GLU A 17 -9.83 -6.16 22.00
C GLU A 17 -8.37 -5.77 22.26
N LYS A 18 -7.51 -6.74 22.57
CA LYS A 18 -6.09 -6.51 22.83
C LYS A 18 -5.33 -6.00 21.60
N TYR A 19 -5.66 -6.48 20.40
CA TYR A 19 -5.14 -5.91 19.16
C TYR A 19 -5.53 -4.44 19.00
N LEU A 20 -6.79 -4.09 19.27
CA LEU A 20 -7.30 -2.72 19.19
C LEU A 20 -6.63 -1.80 20.22
N GLU A 21 -6.32 -2.29 21.42
CA GLU A 21 -5.55 -1.55 22.42
C GLU A 21 -4.16 -1.14 21.89
N PHE A 22 -3.38 -2.09 21.35
CA PHE A 22 -2.07 -1.78 20.77
C PHE A 22 -2.18 -0.78 19.60
N ARG A 23 -3.23 -0.89 18.78
CA ARG A 23 -3.50 0.05 17.68
C ARG A 23 -3.80 1.44 18.19
N LYS A 24 -4.65 1.56 19.21
CA LYS A 24 -5.01 2.82 19.86
C LYS A 24 -3.78 3.48 20.48
N GLU A 25 -2.97 2.73 21.22
CA GLU A 25 -1.71 3.21 21.81
C GLU A 25 -0.76 3.74 20.72
N GLY A 26 -0.62 3.02 19.60
CA GLY A 26 0.18 3.48 18.46
C GLY A 26 -0.30 4.81 17.87
N HIS A 27 -1.61 4.99 17.74
CA HIS A 27 -2.22 6.25 17.28
C HIS A 27 -2.01 7.39 18.28
N ASP A 28 -2.18 7.14 19.58
CA ASP A 28 -2.02 8.16 20.61
C ASP A 28 -0.56 8.62 20.71
N PHE A 29 0.41 7.70 20.64
CA PHE A 29 1.82 8.07 20.54
C PHE A 29 2.13 8.86 19.28
N ARG A 30 1.56 8.49 18.13
CA ARG A 30 1.75 9.22 16.87
C ARG A 30 1.22 10.65 16.97
N LYS A 31 0.00 10.84 17.49
CA LYS A 31 -0.61 12.16 17.69
C LYS A 31 0.24 13.05 18.61
N ASN A 32 0.84 12.45 19.63
CA ASN A 32 1.71 13.14 20.58
C ASN A 32 3.17 13.28 20.10
N GLY A 33 3.47 13.02 18.83
CA GLY A 33 4.82 13.16 18.27
C GLY A 33 5.83 12.10 18.75
N LYS A 34 5.42 11.11 19.54
CA LYS A 34 6.26 10.05 20.11
C LYS A 34 6.49 8.92 19.08
N ILE A 35 7.12 9.24 17.95
CA ILE A 35 7.26 8.34 16.78
C ILE A 35 7.84 6.96 17.12
N LYS A 36 8.90 6.90 17.95
CA LYS A 36 9.52 5.61 18.33
C LYS A 36 8.54 4.68 19.06
N HIS A 37 7.71 5.24 19.93
CA HIS A 37 6.72 4.48 20.70
C HIS A 37 5.56 4.03 19.80
N ALA A 38 5.08 4.92 18.92
CA ALA A 38 4.05 4.61 17.93
C ALA A 38 4.44 3.40 17.04
N VAL A 39 5.66 3.41 16.53
CA VAL A 39 6.22 2.32 15.71
C VAL A 39 6.30 1.02 16.49
N LYS A 40 6.76 1.06 17.75
CA LYS A 40 6.81 -0.12 18.61
C LYS A 40 5.40 -0.71 18.82
N ALA A 41 4.42 0.12 19.14
CA ALA A 41 3.04 -0.30 19.35
C ALA A 41 2.42 -0.92 18.08
N TYR A 42 2.61 -0.32 16.90
CA TYR A 42 2.13 -0.91 15.65
C TYR A 42 2.81 -2.23 15.27
N ILE A 43 4.13 -2.37 15.53
CA ILE A 43 4.82 -3.65 15.32
C ILE A 43 4.31 -4.70 16.31
N LEU A 44 4.06 -4.33 17.57
CA LEU A 44 3.48 -5.24 18.56
C LEU A 44 2.08 -5.68 18.15
N ALA A 45 1.22 -4.76 17.70
CA ALA A 45 -0.10 -5.07 17.17
C ALA A 45 -0.03 -6.07 16.00
N ALA A 46 0.88 -5.85 15.04
CA ALA A 46 1.05 -6.75 13.90
C ALA A 46 1.51 -8.16 14.31
N LYS A 47 2.47 -8.24 15.23
CA LYS A 47 2.96 -9.53 15.75
C LYS A 47 1.88 -10.27 16.54
N PHE A 48 1.16 -9.55 17.38
CA PHE A 48 0.06 -10.12 18.18
C PHE A 48 -1.02 -10.68 17.28
N ALA A 49 -1.42 -9.94 16.24
CA ALA A 49 -2.40 -10.38 15.25
C ALA A 49 -1.93 -11.65 14.50
N ASP A 50 -0.65 -11.74 14.13
CA ASP A 50 -0.10 -12.93 13.44
C ASP A 50 -0.03 -14.15 14.38
N GLU A 51 0.30 -13.95 15.66
CA GLU A 51 0.40 -15.00 16.67
C GLU A 51 -0.94 -15.64 17.05
N HIS A 52 -2.01 -14.83 17.02
CA HIS A 52 -3.38 -15.21 17.35
C HIS A 52 -4.25 -15.42 16.11
N GLU A 53 -3.62 -15.52 14.93
CA GLU A 53 -4.31 -15.84 13.67
C GLU A 53 -5.47 -14.89 13.34
N LEU A 54 -5.38 -13.64 13.79
CA LEU A 54 -6.31 -12.58 13.39
C LEU A 54 -6.17 -12.31 11.88
N GLU A 55 -7.15 -11.61 11.32
CA GLU A 55 -7.23 -11.38 9.89
C GLU A 55 -5.96 -10.72 9.36
N HIS A 56 -5.41 -11.28 8.29
CA HIS A 56 -4.13 -10.90 7.72
C HIS A 56 -3.97 -9.39 7.44
N PHE A 57 -5.05 -8.68 7.12
CA PHE A 57 -5.03 -7.22 6.90
C PHE A 57 -4.63 -6.44 8.16
N LYS A 58 -4.88 -6.97 9.37
CA LYS A 58 -4.44 -6.39 10.65
C LYS A 58 -2.92 -6.47 10.80
N VAL A 59 -2.35 -7.63 10.47
CA VAL A 59 -0.90 -7.84 10.44
C VAL A 59 -0.23 -6.89 9.45
N ILE A 60 -0.75 -6.84 8.22
CA ILE A 60 -0.25 -5.96 7.15
C ILE A 60 -0.33 -4.49 7.58
N GLY A 61 -1.47 -4.05 8.11
CA GLY A 61 -1.70 -2.67 8.54
C GLY A 61 -0.72 -2.20 9.60
N GLY A 62 -0.40 -3.03 10.59
CA GLY A 62 0.59 -2.67 11.62
C GLY A 62 2.01 -2.51 11.06
N TYR A 63 2.45 -3.40 10.17
CA TYR A 63 3.76 -3.25 9.51
C TYR A 63 3.81 -2.06 8.56
N GLU A 64 2.75 -1.81 7.79
CA GLU A 64 2.67 -0.65 6.91
C GLU A 64 2.75 0.67 7.67
N GLU A 65 1.93 0.86 8.71
CA GLU A 65 1.92 2.11 9.49
C GLU A 65 3.28 2.34 10.15
N SER A 66 3.90 1.29 10.68
CA SER A 66 5.26 1.35 11.21
C SER A 66 6.27 1.83 10.17
N ALA A 67 6.26 1.23 8.98
CA ALA A 67 7.16 1.58 7.89
C ALA A 67 6.96 3.03 7.44
N LYS A 68 5.71 3.49 7.30
CA LYS A 68 5.34 4.85 6.90
C LYS A 68 5.95 5.90 7.84
N LEU A 69 5.96 5.64 9.15
CA LEU A 69 6.48 6.57 10.16
C LEU A 69 7.99 6.70 10.16
N ILE A 70 8.72 5.65 9.79
CA ILE A 70 10.19 5.59 9.92
C ILE A 70 10.93 5.58 8.58
N ILE A 71 10.22 5.64 7.45
CA ILE A 71 10.85 5.50 6.13
C ILE A 71 12.01 6.49 5.90
N LYS A 72 11.89 7.72 6.41
CA LYS A 72 12.94 8.75 6.29
C LYS A 72 14.09 8.56 7.28
N SER A 73 13.80 8.14 8.52
CA SER A 73 14.78 8.09 9.60
C SER A 73 15.47 6.74 9.76
N LYS A 74 14.78 5.65 9.42
CA LYS A 74 15.26 4.26 9.52
C LYS A 74 14.80 3.44 8.30
N PRO A 75 15.33 3.73 7.10
CA PRO A 75 14.88 3.12 5.86
C PRO A 75 15.06 1.60 5.79
N ASP A 76 16.08 1.04 6.44
CA ASP A 76 16.27 -0.42 6.51
C ASP A 76 15.19 -1.10 7.36
N LEU A 77 14.79 -0.48 8.47
CA LEU A 77 13.70 -0.99 9.30
C LEU A 77 12.35 -0.85 8.58
N ALA A 78 12.13 0.26 7.85
CA ALA A 78 10.95 0.41 7.01
C ALA A 78 10.87 -0.66 5.91
N LEU A 79 12.00 -0.95 5.25
CA LEU A 79 12.09 -2.02 4.26
C LEU A 79 11.75 -3.38 4.89
N ALA A 80 12.28 -3.69 6.07
CA ALA A 80 11.97 -4.94 6.77
C ALA A 80 10.47 -5.06 7.11
N CYS A 81 9.83 -3.98 7.56
CA CYS A 81 8.39 -3.94 7.79
C CYS A 81 7.60 -4.20 6.49
N TYR A 82 7.95 -3.54 5.39
CA TYR A 82 7.29 -3.78 4.10
C TYR A 82 7.48 -5.22 3.59
N GLN A 83 8.68 -5.80 3.77
CA GLN A 83 8.92 -7.20 3.42
C GLN A 83 8.04 -8.15 4.22
N LYS A 84 7.85 -7.89 5.53
CA LYS A 84 6.93 -8.68 6.36
C LYS A 84 5.48 -8.57 5.89
N ALA A 85 5.01 -7.38 5.55
CA ALA A 85 3.67 -7.20 4.97
C ALA A 85 3.50 -7.99 3.66
N ILE A 86 4.48 -7.94 2.76
CA ILE A 86 4.48 -8.72 1.51
C ILE A 86 4.46 -10.24 1.81
N SER A 87 5.25 -10.71 2.77
CA SER A 87 5.26 -12.13 3.17
C SER A 87 3.89 -12.60 3.66
N VAL A 88 3.13 -11.76 4.35
CA VAL A 88 1.76 -12.09 4.78
C VAL A 88 0.83 -12.25 3.58
N TYR A 89 0.89 -11.37 2.58
CA TYR A 89 0.12 -11.55 1.34
C TYR A 89 0.46 -12.87 0.63
N ILE A 90 1.76 -13.20 0.52
CA ILE A 90 2.22 -14.45 -0.11
C ILE A 90 1.70 -15.68 0.67
N LYS A 91 1.82 -15.68 2.00
CA LYS A 91 1.37 -16.78 2.88
C LYS A 91 -0.12 -17.08 2.71
N ASN A 92 -0.93 -16.06 2.44
CA ASN A 92 -2.38 -16.17 2.29
C ASN A 92 -2.83 -16.31 0.81
N GLY A 93 -1.91 -16.53 -0.14
CA GLY A 93 -2.25 -16.74 -1.55
C GLY A 93 -2.63 -15.48 -2.34
N PHE A 94 -2.54 -14.29 -1.73
CA PHE A 94 -2.83 -13.02 -2.40
C PHE A 94 -1.65 -12.53 -3.25
N ILE A 95 -1.31 -13.29 -4.29
CA ILE A 95 -0.10 -13.08 -5.11
C ILE A 95 -0.15 -11.73 -5.85
N PHE A 96 -1.29 -11.35 -6.43
CA PHE A 96 -1.46 -10.08 -7.12
C PHE A 96 -1.23 -8.87 -6.18
N ASN A 97 -1.77 -8.92 -4.96
CA ASN A 97 -1.51 -7.91 -3.92
C ASN A 97 -0.04 -7.84 -3.53
N ALA A 98 0.61 -9.00 -3.35
CA ALA A 98 2.02 -9.06 -3.00
C ALA A 98 2.89 -8.39 -4.07
N ILE A 99 2.59 -8.64 -5.36
CA ILE A 99 3.25 -8.02 -6.51
C ILE A 99 2.99 -6.51 -6.53
N GLU A 100 1.73 -6.08 -6.43
CA GLU A 100 1.37 -4.65 -6.40
C GLU A 100 2.12 -3.92 -5.28
N CYS A 101 2.13 -4.49 -4.07
CA CYS A 101 2.81 -3.93 -2.90
C CYS A 101 4.32 -3.84 -3.10
N CYS A 102 4.96 -4.81 -3.76
CA CYS A 102 6.39 -4.72 -4.09
C CYS A 102 6.72 -3.43 -4.85
N PHE A 103 5.93 -3.08 -5.86
CA PHE A 103 6.17 -1.87 -6.65
C PHE A 103 5.75 -0.60 -5.93
N GLN A 104 4.60 -0.60 -5.24
CA GLN A 104 4.16 0.57 -4.48
C GLN A 104 5.14 0.94 -3.35
N TYR A 105 5.56 -0.04 -2.56
CA TYR A 105 6.51 0.18 -1.46
C TYR A 105 7.90 0.53 -1.99
N GLY A 106 8.35 -0.12 -3.08
CA GLY A 106 9.60 0.22 -3.74
C GLY A 106 9.62 1.68 -4.21
N TYR A 107 8.53 2.15 -4.84
CA TYR A 107 8.38 3.53 -5.27
C TYR A 107 8.39 4.50 -4.10
N LYS A 108 7.68 4.15 -3.01
CA LYS A 108 7.64 4.96 -1.80
C LYS A 108 9.02 5.11 -1.15
N ILE A 109 9.79 4.03 -1.02
CA ILE A 109 11.18 4.10 -0.52
C ILE A 109 12.03 4.98 -1.44
N ALA A 110 11.98 4.78 -2.76
CA ALA A 110 12.77 5.56 -3.71
C ALA A 110 12.48 7.06 -3.58
N LYS A 111 11.20 7.43 -3.46
CA LYS A 111 10.75 8.81 -3.33
C LYS A 111 11.15 9.46 -2.00
N GLU A 112 10.98 8.75 -0.88
CA GLU A 112 11.18 9.35 0.45
C GLU A 112 12.65 9.36 0.91
N THR A 113 13.48 8.46 0.37
CA THR A 113 14.88 8.25 0.83
C THR A 113 15.92 8.60 -0.22
N TRP A 114 15.51 8.84 -1.47
CA TRP A 114 16.40 8.99 -2.62
C TRP A 114 17.35 7.79 -2.84
N ASN A 115 17.09 6.65 -2.18
CA ASN A 115 17.95 5.48 -2.20
C ASN A 115 17.41 4.41 -3.15
N SER A 116 18.01 4.37 -4.34
CA SER A 116 17.62 3.41 -5.39
C SER A 116 17.98 1.95 -5.07
N LYS A 117 18.94 1.68 -4.18
CA LYS A 117 19.36 0.31 -3.83
C LYS A 117 18.28 -0.42 -3.04
N ARG A 118 17.64 0.26 -2.08
CA ARG A 118 16.57 -0.35 -1.26
C ARG A 118 15.29 -0.58 -2.06
N SER A 119 14.90 0.38 -2.89
CA SER A 119 13.75 0.21 -3.77
C SER A 119 13.95 -0.92 -4.78
N LYS A 120 15.16 -1.09 -5.32
CA LYS A 120 15.50 -2.22 -6.23
C LYS A 120 15.25 -3.58 -5.59
N LYS A 121 15.49 -3.76 -4.28
CA LYS A 121 15.19 -5.03 -3.60
C LYS A 121 13.70 -5.39 -3.70
N LEU A 122 12.81 -4.42 -3.49
CA LEU A 122 11.37 -4.63 -3.59
C LEU A 122 10.93 -4.84 -5.05
N TYR A 123 11.47 -4.06 -6.00
CA TYR A 123 11.17 -4.25 -7.42
C TYR A 123 11.60 -5.62 -7.94
N ASN A 124 12.83 -6.04 -7.62
CA ASN A 124 13.31 -7.38 -7.99
C ASN A 124 12.40 -8.46 -7.41
N ARG A 125 11.95 -8.29 -6.15
CA ARG A 125 11.02 -9.24 -5.54
C ARG A 125 9.67 -9.31 -6.26
N GLY A 126 9.14 -8.17 -6.71
CA GLY A 126 7.91 -8.12 -7.51
C GLY A 126 8.07 -8.84 -8.86
N ASP A 127 9.21 -8.62 -9.52
CA ASP A 127 9.54 -9.29 -10.79
C ASP A 127 9.75 -10.81 -10.62
N GLU A 128 10.43 -11.24 -9.54
CA GLU A 128 10.56 -12.65 -9.17
C GLU A 128 9.19 -13.32 -8.93
N LEU A 129 8.30 -12.64 -8.21
CA LEU A 129 6.96 -13.15 -7.93
C LEU A 129 6.13 -13.29 -9.21
N ARG A 130 6.22 -12.33 -10.14
CA ARG A 130 5.60 -12.46 -11.46
C ARG A 130 6.10 -13.67 -12.22
N ALA A 131 7.43 -13.78 -12.36
CA ALA A 131 8.07 -14.86 -13.10
C ALA A 131 7.68 -16.23 -12.52
N LYS A 132 7.71 -16.37 -11.19
CA LYS A 132 7.35 -17.61 -10.50
C LYS A 132 5.89 -18.03 -10.75
N ASN A 133 4.98 -17.08 -10.90
CA ASN A 133 3.55 -17.33 -11.07
C ASN A 133 3.08 -17.14 -12.53
N GLN A 134 4.00 -16.99 -13.49
CA GLN A 134 3.71 -16.79 -14.91
C GLN A 134 2.77 -15.59 -15.19
N ILE A 135 2.86 -14.54 -14.38
CA ILE A 135 2.04 -13.34 -14.52
C ILE A 135 2.74 -12.39 -15.48
N SER A 136 2.18 -12.20 -16.67
CA SER A 136 2.66 -11.23 -17.65
C SER A 136 2.33 -9.79 -17.21
N HIS A 137 3.03 -8.83 -17.78
CA HIS A 137 2.74 -7.41 -17.54
C HIS A 137 3.07 -6.60 -18.80
N SER A 138 2.13 -5.75 -19.20
CA SER A 138 2.36 -4.71 -20.20
C SER A 138 2.26 -3.34 -19.54
N CYS A 139 3.22 -2.47 -19.82
CA CYS A 139 3.18 -1.11 -19.28
C CYS A 139 2.13 -0.29 -20.03
N VAL A 140 1.06 0.10 -19.34
CA VAL A 140 0.07 1.08 -19.85
C VAL A 140 0.76 2.41 -20.21
N LEU A 141 1.62 2.90 -19.31
CA LEU A 141 2.33 4.16 -19.47
C LEU A 141 3.73 4.07 -18.86
N THR A 142 4.75 4.39 -19.64
CA THR A 142 6.17 4.41 -19.20
C THR A 142 6.73 5.81 -19.00
N ASN A 143 6.08 6.83 -19.56
CA ASN A 143 6.41 8.23 -19.35
C ASN A 143 5.14 9.07 -19.27
N PHE A 144 5.07 9.98 -18.29
CA PHE A 144 3.93 10.89 -18.16
C PHE A 144 4.25 12.25 -18.80
N ASN A 145 3.48 12.62 -19.83
CA ASN A 145 3.53 13.95 -20.43
C ASN A 145 2.19 14.67 -20.26
N LYS A 146 2.18 15.69 -19.38
CA LYS A 146 0.99 16.52 -19.11
C LYS A 146 0.36 17.13 -20.37
N HIS A 147 1.15 17.43 -21.40
CA HIS A 147 0.67 18.08 -22.62
C HIS A 147 -0.19 17.14 -23.49
N GLN A 148 -0.03 15.82 -23.35
CA GLN A 148 -0.85 14.83 -24.07
C GLN A 148 -2.28 14.72 -23.54
N TYR A 149 -2.54 15.26 -22.35
CA TYR A 149 -3.83 15.22 -21.69
C TYR A 149 -4.57 16.57 -21.77
N GLY A 150 -3.85 17.70 -21.79
CA GLY A 150 -4.48 19.02 -21.75
C GLY A 150 -5.50 19.10 -20.60
N ASP A 151 -6.68 19.66 -20.84
CA ASP A 151 -7.76 19.71 -19.84
C ASP A 151 -8.71 18.49 -19.90
N ASP A 152 -8.37 17.45 -20.68
CA ASP A 152 -9.18 16.25 -20.82
C ASP A 152 -9.01 15.30 -19.62
N LEU A 153 -9.84 15.51 -18.60
CA LEU A 153 -9.88 14.66 -17.41
C LEU A 153 -10.47 13.26 -17.68
N TYR A 154 -11.23 13.08 -18.76
CA TYR A 154 -11.81 11.80 -19.10
C TYR A 154 -10.73 10.85 -19.61
N LYS A 155 -9.89 11.33 -20.55
CA LYS A 155 -8.72 10.57 -21.02
C LYS A 155 -7.75 10.20 -19.89
N VAL A 156 -7.54 11.10 -18.93
CA VAL A 156 -6.73 10.81 -17.73
C VAL A 156 -7.33 9.68 -16.90
N LEU A 157 -8.67 9.65 -16.75
CA LEU A 157 -9.37 8.60 -16.00
C LEU A 157 -9.30 7.26 -16.74
N GLU A 158 -9.54 7.27 -18.05
CA GLU A 158 -9.42 6.08 -18.92
C GLU A 158 -8.02 5.45 -18.82
N ASP A 159 -6.97 6.27 -18.88
CA ASP A 159 -5.60 5.77 -18.74
C ASP A 159 -5.27 5.31 -17.32
N LEU A 160 -5.93 5.83 -16.28
CA LEU A 160 -5.79 5.32 -14.91
C LEU A 160 -6.48 3.97 -14.74
N GLU A 161 -7.65 3.78 -15.36
CA GLU A 161 -8.41 2.53 -15.33
C GLU A 161 -7.69 1.40 -16.06
N LYS A 162 -6.93 1.69 -17.11
CA LYS A 162 -6.07 0.70 -17.80
C LYS A 162 -5.01 0.06 -16.90
N PHE A 163 -4.65 0.68 -15.77
CA PHE A 163 -3.73 0.06 -14.79
C PHE A 163 -4.43 -0.97 -13.89
N GLU A 164 -5.76 -1.00 -13.90
CA GLU A 164 -6.57 -1.91 -13.10
C GLU A 164 -6.85 -3.18 -13.93
N GLU A 165 -6.44 -4.33 -13.40
CA GLU A 165 -6.69 -5.64 -14.01
C GLU A 165 -7.68 -6.39 -13.12
N ASP A 166 -8.74 -6.89 -13.74
CA ASP A 166 -9.73 -7.75 -13.12
C ASP A 166 -9.26 -9.20 -13.22
N VAL A 167 -9.09 -9.85 -12.08
CA VAL A 167 -8.69 -11.25 -11.96
C VAL A 167 -9.85 -12.04 -11.42
N GLU A 168 -10.27 -13.07 -12.16
CA GLU A 168 -11.25 -14.02 -11.65
C GLU A 168 -10.59 -14.97 -10.65
N ILE A 169 -11.12 -14.97 -9.43
CA ILE A 169 -10.79 -15.90 -8.36
C ILE A 169 -12.03 -16.75 -8.10
N TRP A 170 -11.82 -18.03 -7.75
CA TRP A 170 -12.82 -19.03 -7.33
C TRP A 170 -14.29 -18.58 -7.39
N CYS A 171 -15.04 -19.15 -8.32
CA CYS A 171 -16.50 -18.97 -8.43
C CYS A 171 -16.94 -17.51 -8.64
N SER A 172 -16.36 -16.82 -9.62
CA SER A 172 -16.78 -15.48 -10.09
C SER A 172 -16.45 -14.30 -9.17
N ILE A 173 -15.56 -14.45 -8.19
CA ILE A 173 -15.07 -13.30 -7.42
C ILE A 173 -14.08 -12.53 -8.32
N ILE A 174 -14.50 -11.37 -8.80
CA ILE A 174 -13.62 -10.48 -9.56
C ILE A 174 -12.81 -9.64 -8.57
N TYR A 175 -11.50 -9.90 -8.54
CA TYR A 175 -10.54 -9.13 -7.77
C TYR A 175 -9.83 -8.13 -8.67
N ARG A 176 -10.00 -6.84 -8.37
CA ARG A 176 -9.35 -5.76 -9.10
C ARG A 176 -8.05 -5.35 -8.44
N HIS A 177 -6.93 -5.47 -9.14
CA HIS A 177 -5.62 -5.02 -8.66
C HIS A 177 -4.94 -4.06 -9.63
N LYS A 178 -3.90 -3.37 -9.17
CA LYS A 178 -3.10 -2.54 -10.07
C LYS A 178 -1.88 -3.29 -10.58
N SER A 179 -1.76 -3.39 -11.89
CA SER A 179 -0.65 -4.06 -12.55
C SER A 179 0.51 -3.08 -12.74
N PHE A 180 1.45 -3.09 -11.78
CA PHE A 180 2.58 -2.16 -11.78
C PHE A 180 3.91 -2.84 -12.05
N CYS A 181 4.83 -2.19 -12.72
CA CYS A 181 6.25 -2.55 -12.68
C CYS A 181 7.11 -1.34 -12.32
N ARG A 182 8.43 -1.56 -12.23
CA ARG A 182 9.42 -0.52 -11.97
C ARG A 182 9.36 0.66 -12.97
N ASN A 183 8.87 0.43 -14.19
CA ASN A 183 8.82 1.43 -15.25
C ASN A 183 7.52 2.24 -15.25
N CYS A 184 6.38 1.62 -14.91
CA CYS A 184 5.07 2.29 -15.00
C CYS A 184 4.54 2.84 -13.68
N ILE A 185 5.09 2.43 -12.52
CA ILE A 185 4.65 2.93 -11.21
C ILE A 185 4.82 4.45 -11.04
N LYS A 186 5.92 5.02 -11.53
CA LYS A 186 6.17 6.46 -11.45
C LYS A 186 5.20 7.25 -12.35
N PRO A 187 5.07 6.94 -13.66
CA PRO A 187 4.06 7.55 -14.53
C PRO A 187 2.65 7.46 -13.96
N TYR A 188 2.25 6.30 -13.42
CA TYR A 188 0.95 6.13 -12.75
C TYR A 188 0.74 7.18 -11.64
N HIS A 189 1.70 7.33 -10.74
CA HIS A 189 1.59 8.30 -9.65
C HIS A 189 1.56 9.76 -10.16
N GLN A 190 2.27 10.07 -11.24
CA GLN A 190 2.23 11.40 -11.86
C GLN A 190 0.86 11.66 -12.50
N LEU A 191 0.32 10.69 -13.24
CA LEU A 191 -1.02 10.74 -13.84
C LEU A 191 -2.11 10.92 -12.78
N ARG A 192 -2.04 10.15 -11.69
CA ARG A 192 -2.98 10.26 -10.56
C ARG A 192 -2.91 11.63 -9.88
N GLN A 193 -1.71 12.17 -9.68
CA GLN A 193 -1.55 13.51 -9.11
C GLN A 193 -2.12 14.60 -10.03
N TYR A 194 -1.91 14.45 -11.34
CA TYR A 194 -2.48 15.34 -12.36
C TYR A 194 -4.00 15.36 -12.29
N TYR A 195 -4.64 14.19 -12.28
CA TYR A 195 -6.09 14.03 -12.14
C TYR A 195 -6.63 14.76 -10.91
N ILE A 196 -6.05 14.51 -9.72
CA ILE A 196 -6.50 15.10 -8.46
C ILE A 196 -6.39 16.63 -8.50
N LYS A 197 -5.28 17.16 -9.02
CA LYS A 197 -5.05 18.62 -9.09
C LYS A 197 -6.06 19.31 -10.00
N ASN A 198 -6.34 18.75 -11.17
CA ASN A 198 -7.23 19.38 -12.15
C ASN A 198 -8.72 19.16 -11.82
N LYS A 199 -9.09 18.03 -11.19
CA LYS A 199 -10.44 17.81 -10.67
C LYS A 199 -10.84 18.86 -9.62
N ARG A 200 -9.90 19.28 -8.76
CA ARG A 200 -10.15 20.35 -7.78
C ARG A 200 -10.39 21.71 -8.47
N LYS A 201 -9.52 22.07 -9.43
CA LYS A 201 -9.67 23.32 -10.20
C LYS A 201 -11.01 23.41 -10.94
N SER A 202 -11.49 22.30 -11.52
CA SER A 202 -12.77 22.30 -12.24
C SER A 202 -13.95 22.47 -11.28
N GLN A 203 -13.89 21.91 -10.08
CA GLN A 203 -14.90 22.11 -9.03
C GLN A 203 -14.90 23.55 -8.51
N ASP A 204 -13.72 24.13 -8.23
CA ASP A 204 -13.60 25.51 -7.77
C ASP A 204 -14.11 26.51 -8.82
N SER A 205 -13.83 26.26 -10.10
CA SER A 205 -14.30 27.11 -11.20
C SER A 205 -15.83 27.09 -11.36
N ARG A 206 -16.49 25.95 -11.10
CA ARG A 206 -17.95 25.86 -11.13
C ARG A 206 -18.58 26.68 -9.99
N ARG A 207 -18.04 26.57 -8.77
CA ARG A 207 -18.49 27.33 -7.59
C ARG A 207 -18.40 28.84 -7.80
N ILE A 208 -17.32 29.33 -8.42
CA ILE A 208 -17.15 30.77 -8.71
C ILE A 208 -18.19 31.24 -9.74
N LYS A 209 -18.50 30.43 -10.77
CA LYS A 209 -19.52 30.77 -11.78
C LYS A 209 -20.93 30.80 -11.17
N GLU A 210 -21.25 29.84 -10.30
CA GLU A 210 -22.54 29.80 -9.60
C GLU A 210 -22.73 31.01 -8.68
N HIS A 211 -21.69 31.42 -7.95
CA HIS A 211 -21.76 32.61 -7.08
C HIS A 211 -21.91 33.92 -7.85
N LYS A 212 -21.33 34.02 -9.05
CA LYS A 212 -21.49 35.20 -9.93
C LYS A 212 -22.87 35.31 -10.57
N ASN A 213 -23.58 34.19 -10.71
CA ASN A 213 -24.93 34.19 -11.27
C ASN A 213 -26.01 34.48 -10.21
N GLN A 214 -25.64 34.59 -8.92
CA GLN A 214 -26.54 34.87 -7.80
C GLN A 214 -26.40 36.32 -7.26
N THR A 215 -25.44 37.08 -7.78
CA THR A 215 -25.19 38.50 -7.46
C THR A 215 -25.50 39.38 -8.65
#